data_AF-A0A2C9JXZ4-F1
#
_entry.id   AF-A0A2C9JXZ4-F1
#
_cell.length_a   1.000
_cell.length_b   1.000
_cell.length_c   1.000
_cell.angle_alpha   90.00
_cell.angle_beta   90.00
_cell.angle_gamma   90.00
#
_symmetry.space_group_name_H-M   'P 1'
#
loop_
_entity.id
_entity.type
_entity.pdbx_description
1 polymer ?
#
loop_
_entity_poly.entity_id
_entity_poly.type
_entity_poly.pdbx_seq_one_letter_code
_entity_poly.pdbx_strand_id
1 'polypeptide(L)'
;MKSGTFKAVLYLSKTLASAAASNVIKKVVSSLYLCAYCFQAVTGGRISHKDTEAVRQIIVKQMDERYMFAVWRFNHLWQAVSRKGQGRRMGGGKGPIDHYVFPFRAERVVLEMGGRCELVEVYDVLKAIQKKLGFRTRIITHDSVRQREEKEKWVEENNMNPFTFKFCVQNNVLGCSKYLNRYDYMWFGKYL
;
A
#
# COMPACT_ATOMS: atom_id res chain seq x y z
N MET A 1 -0.49 4.87 48.64
CA MET A 1 -1.40 4.66 47.50
C MET A 1 -1.13 5.71 46.43
N LYS A 2 -0.41 5.42 45.33
CA LYS A 2 -0.33 6.26 44.09
C LYS A 2 0.60 5.66 43.00
N SER A 3 0.78 4.34 42.92
CA SER A 3 1.67 3.69 41.92
C SER A 3 0.93 3.13 40.68
N GLY A 4 -0.40 3.12 40.67
CA GLY A 4 -1.21 2.49 39.61
C GLY A 4 -1.51 3.36 38.39
N THR A 5 -1.54 4.69 38.53
CA THR A 5 -1.95 5.62 37.46
C THR A 5 -0.83 5.92 36.46
N PHE A 6 0.44 5.97 36.91
CA PHE A 6 1.57 6.27 36.03
C PHE A 6 1.88 5.16 35.00
N LYS A 7 1.60 3.89 35.32
CA LYS A 7 1.78 2.76 34.38
C LYS A 7 0.79 2.81 33.21
N ALA A 8 -0.47 3.19 33.45
CA ALA A 8 -1.49 3.28 32.40
C ALA A 8 -1.20 4.43 31.40
N VAL A 9 -0.71 5.57 31.88
CA VAL A 9 -0.33 6.73 31.05
C VAL A 9 0.88 6.41 30.16
N LEU A 10 1.86 5.66 30.69
CA LEU A 10 3.03 5.19 29.92
C LEU A 10 2.67 4.14 28.85
N TYR A 11 1.66 3.31 29.10
CA TYR A 11 1.14 2.37 28.10
C TYR A 11 0.36 3.09 26.99
N LEU A 12 -0.48 4.09 27.36
CA LEU A 12 -1.22 4.92 26.41
C LEU A 12 -0.30 5.77 25.51
N SER A 13 0.79 6.33 26.06
CA SER A 13 1.72 7.15 25.27
C SER A 13 2.54 6.32 24.27
N LYS A 14 2.95 5.10 24.64
CA LYS A 14 3.65 4.17 23.72
C LYS A 14 2.74 3.67 22.60
N THR A 15 1.44 3.45 22.87
CA THR A 15 0.47 3.07 21.82
C THR A 15 0.17 4.22 20.86
N LEU A 16 0.06 5.46 21.35
CA LEU A 16 -0.18 6.63 20.51
C LEU A 16 1.05 6.98 19.64
N ALA A 17 2.27 6.85 20.16
CA ALA A 17 3.50 7.06 19.39
C ALA A 17 3.72 6.00 18.28
N SER A 18 3.37 4.74 18.56
CA SER A 18 3.39 3.66 17.56
C SER A 18 2.36 3.87 16.44
N ALA A 19 1.15 4.34 16.79
CA ALA A 19 0.09 4.62 15.83
C ALA A 19 0.47 5.83 14.94
N ALA A 20 1.01 6.90 15.55
CA ALA A 20 1.50 8.07 14.83
C ALA A 20 2.66 7.72 13.89
N ALA A 21 3.66 6.94 14.33
CA ALA A 21 4.77 6.51 13.46
C ALA A 21 4.30 5.66 12.28
N SER A 22 3.28 4.81 12.47
CA SER A 22 2.70 4.03 11.38
C SER A 22 1.90 4.86 10.37
N ASN A 23 1.21 5.89 10.85
CA ASN A 23 0.46 6.83 10.02
C ASN A 23 1.41 7.79 9.30
N VAL A 24 2.51 8.21 9.93
CA VAL A 24 3.58 9.01 9.31
C VAL A 24 4.29 8.21 8.21
N ILE A 25 4.65 6.94 8.45
CA ILE A 25 5.26 6.07 7.42
C ILE A 25 4.31 5.83 6.24
N LYS A 26 2.99 5.72 6.48
CA LYS A 26 1.98 5.62 5.41
C LYS A 26 1.84 6.92 4.61
N LYS A 27 1.89 8.08 5.26
CA LYS A 27 1.63 9.40 4.65
C LYS A 27 2.79 9.92 3.79
N VAL A 28 4.04 9.61 4.14
CA VAL A 28 5.24 10.19 3.49
C VAL A 28 5.45 9.69 2.04
N VAL A 29 4.93 8.52 1.66
CA VAL A 29 5.15 7.98 0.30
C VAL A 29 3.89 8.00 -0.56
N SER A 30 2.70 8.18 0.04
CA SER A 30 1.44 8.25 -0.69
C SER A 30 1.11 9.65 -1.22
N SER A 31 1.82 10.68 -0.78
CA SER A 31 1.64 12.04 -1.29
C SER A 31 2.13 12.13 -2.73
N LEU A 32 1.25 12.67 -3.58
CA LEU A 32 1.53 13.02 -4.97
C LEU A 32 2.39 14.29 -4.98
N TYR A 33 3.63 14.22 -5.47
CA TYR A 33 4.57 15.35 -5.37
C TYR A 33 4.74 16.12 -6.69
N LEU A 34 4.89 15.42 -7.82
CA LEU A 34 5.30 16.04 -9.09
C LEU A 34 4.28 15.92 -10.23
N CYS A 35 3.32 15.00 -10.15
CA CYS A 35 2.62 14.49 -11.33
C CYS A 35 1.10 14.54 -11.19
N ALA A 36 0.41 14.79 -12.30
CA ALA A 36 -1.05 14.87 -12.37
C ALA A 36 -1.73 13.48 -12.29
N TYR A 37 -1.09 12.43 -12.80
CA TYR A 37 -1.66 11.08 -12.84
C TYR A 37 -0.72 10.06 -12.24
N CYS A 38 -1.24 9.19 -11.39
CA CYS A 38 -0.44 8.23 -10.66
C CYS A 38 -1.09 6.86 -10.62
N PHE A 39 -0.23 5.85 -10.47
CA PHE A 39 -0.62 4.46 -10.42
C PHE A 39 -0.43 3.91 -9.01
N GLN A 40 -1.54 3.68 -8.30
CA GLN A 40 -1.53 3.26 -6.91
C GLN A 40 -1.90 1.78 -6.77
N ALA A 41 -1.14 1.06 -5.94
CA ALA A 41 -1.47 -0.31 -5.57
C ALA A 41 -2.62 -0.33 -4.54
N VAL A 42 -3.66 -1.12 -4.79
CA VAL A 42 -4.77 -1.31 -3.83
C VAL A 42 -4.36 -2.29 -2.75
N THR A 43 -3.68 -3.36 -3.13
CA THR A 43 -3.21 -4.42 -2.23
C THR A 43 -1.71 -4.34 -2.00
N GLY A 44 -1.22 -4.86 -0.87
CA GLY A 44 0.21 -5.08 -0.68
C GLY A 44 0.73 -6.19 -1.60
N GLY A 45 2.01 -6.16 -1.94
CA GLY A 45 2.57 -7.11 -2.89
C GLY A 45 4.07 -7.00 -3.09
N ARG A 46 4.53 -7.62 -4.18
CA ARG A 46 5.93 -7.74 -4.58
C ARG A 46 6.04 -7.44 -6.07
N ILE A 47 6.96 -6.55 -6.46
CA ILE A 47 7.26 -6.24 -7.87
C ILE A 47 8.55 -6.95 -8.25
N SER A 48 8.49 -7.80 -9.26
CA SER A 48 9.64 -8.46 -9.83
C SER A 48 10.25 -7.65 -10.98
N HIS A 49 11.48 -7.97 -11.36
CA HIS A 49 12.13 -7.35 -12.51
C HIS A 49 11.30 -7.53 -13.80
N LYS A 50 10.63 -8.67 -13.95
CA LYS A 50 9.78 -8.97 -15.12
C LYS A 50 8.61 -8.00 -15.22
N ASP A 51 7.98 -7.68 -14.09
CA ASP A 51 6.87 -6.74 -14.05
C ASP A 51 7.34 -5.32 -14.41
N THR A 52 8.48 -4.90 -13.84
CA THR A 52 9.08 -3.59 -14.15
C THR A 52 9.43 -3.47 -15.63
N GLU A 53 10.03 -4.50 -16.24
CA GLU A 53 10.36 -4.48 -17.67
C GLU A 53 9.12 -4.49 -18.56
N ALA A 54 8.07 -5.23 -18.19
CA ALA A 54 6.81 -5.22 -18.93
C ALA A 54 6.17 -3.82 -18.96
N VAL A 55 6.19 -3.12 -17.82
CA VAL A 55 5.69 -1.74 -17.72
C VAL A 55 6.60 -0.78 -18.48
N ARG A 56 7.92 -0.90 -18.35
CA ARG A 56 8.89 -0.06 -19.10
C ARG A 56 8.69 -0.18 -20.60
N GLN A 57 8.48 -1.39 -21.13
CA GLN A 57 8.20 -1.60 -22.55
C GLN A 57 6.91 -0.91 -23.02
N ILE A 58 5.88 -0.85 -22.17
CA ILE A 58 4.64 -0.13 -22.48
C ILE A 58 4.92 1.37 -22.55
N ILE A 59 5.60 1.91 -21.53
CA ILE A 59 5.94 3.33 -21.46
C ILE A 59 6.71 3.74 -22.71
N VAL A 60 7.78 3.02 -23.07
CA VAL A 60 8.61 3.34 -24.24
C VAL A 60 7.82 3.27 -25.56
N LYS A 61 6.80 2.42 -25.66
CA LYS A 61 6.01 2.25 -26.90
C LYS A 61 4.89 3.26 -27.07
N GLN A 62 4.33 3.75 -25.97
CA GLN A 62 3.08 4.54 -26.01
C GLN A 62 3.27 5.99 -25.55
N MET A 63 4.40 6.32 -24.90
CA MET A 63 4.63 7.65 -24.35
C MET A 63 5.37 8.54 -25.34
N ASP A 64 4.92 9.79 -25.46
CA ASP A 64 5.63 10.83 -26.20
C ASP A 64 6.62 11.57 -25.29
N GLU A 65 7.91 11.38 -25.53
CA GLU A 65 9.02 11.93 -24.72
C GLU A 65 9.04 13.47 -24.66
N ARG A 66 8.41 14.15 -25.62
CA ARG A 66 8.41 15.62 -25.70
C ARG A 66 7.52 16.30 -24.67
N TYR A 67 6.38 15.67 -24.36
CA TYR A 67 5.34 16.28 -23.53
C TYR A 67 5.10 15.52 -22.23
N MET A 68 5.48 14.24 -22.17
CA MET A 68 5.18 13.36 -21.06
C MET A 68 6.47 12.79 -20.45
N PHE A 69 6.47 12.59 -19.14
CA PHE A 69 7.52 11.85 -18.43
C PHE A 69 6.92 10.91 -17.39
N ALA A 70 7.58 9.77 -17.16
CA ALA A 70 7.19 8.79 -16.16
C ALA A 70 8.32 8.65 -15.13
N VAL A 71 7.95 8.62 -13.84
CA VAL A 71 8.88 8.49 -12.72
C VAL A 71 8.49 7.30 -11.84
N TRP A 72 9.45 6.43 -11.58
CA TRP A 72 9.30 5.33 -10.64
C TRP A 72 9.38 5.83 -9.18
N ARG A 73 8.48 5.35 -8.32
CA ARG A 73 8.44 5.70 -6.88
C ARG A 73 9.13 4.70 -5.96
N PHE A 74 9.92 3.82 -6.54
CA PHE A 74 10.79 2.92 -5.82
C PHE A 74 12.18 2.96 -6.46
N ASN A 75 13.21 2.79 -5.63
CA ASN A 75 14.59 3.01 -6.07
C ASN A 75 15.10 1.80 -6.86
N HIS A 76 15.11 0.63 -6.21
CA HIS A 76 15.66 -0.60 -6.77
C HIS A 76 15.03 -1.82 -6.10
N LEU A 77 15.19 -2.97 -6.73
CA LEU A 77 14.75 -4.26 -6.22
C LEU A 77 15.86 -4.78 -5.30
N TRP A 78 15.62 -4.78 -3.99
CA TRP A 78 16.64 -5.12 -2.99
C TRP A 78 16.34 -6.41 -2.21
N GLN A 79 15.08 -6.85 -2.17
CA GLN A 79 14.69 -8.01 -1.40
C GLN A 79 15.06 -9.29 -2.18
N ALA A 80 16.08 -10.01 -1.71
CA ALA A 80 16.47 -11.29 -2.28
C ALA A 80 15.42 -12.39 -2.00
N VAL A 81 14.94 -13.05 -3.04
CA VAL A 81 14.09 -14.24 -2.96
C VAL A 81 14.93 -15.47 -3.28
N SER A 82 14.99 -16.41 -2.34
CA SER A 82 15.73 -17.67 -2.51
C SER A 82 14.79 -18.78 -2.98
N ARG A 83 15.26 -19.63 -3.89
CA ARG A 83 14.52 -20.80 -4.38
C ARG A 83 15.39 -22.05 -4.29
N LYS A 84 14.84 -23.14 -3.73
CA LYS A 84 15.51 -24.45 -3.77
C LYS A 84 15.37 -25.06 -5.17
N GLY A 85 16.36 -25.81 -5.60
CA GLY A 85 16.30 -26.57 -6.85
C GLY A 85 15.09 -27.52 -6.88
N GLN A 86 14.50 -27.69 -8.05
CA GLN A 86 13.36 -28.59 -8.24
C GLN A 86 13.74 -30.03 -7.88
N GLY A 87 12.85 -30.75 -7.18
CA GLY A 87 13.06 -32.16 -6.80
C GLY A 87 13.91 -32.38 -5.53
N ARG A 88 14.30 -31.33 -4.80
CA ARG A 88 15.00 -31.48 -3.51
C ARG A 88 14.00 -31.73 -2.36
N ARG A 89 14.39 -32.56 -1.39
CA ARG A 89 13.64 -32.79 -0.15
C ARG A 89 13.69 -31.56 0.77
N MET A 90 12.79 -31.52 1.75
CA MET A 90 12.82 -30.53 2.84
C MET A 90 14.08 -30.72 3.71
N GLY A 91 14.55 -29.65 4.34
CA GLY A 91 15.83 -29.63 5.09
C GLY A 91 17.04 -29.21 4.25
N GLY A 92 18.26 -29.39 4.79
CA GLY A 92 19.51 -29.11 4.07
C GLY A 92 19.88 -27.63 3.90
N GLY A 93 19.31 -26.73 4.71
CA GLY A 93 19.61 -25.29 4.68
C GLY A 93 18.76 -24.47 3.71
N LYS A 94 19.13 -23.19 3.56
CA LYS A 94 18.49 -22.21 2.65
C LYS A 94 19.02 -22.39 1.23
N GLY A 95 18.15 -22.23 0.23
CA GLY A 95 18.55 -22.29 -1.18
C GLY A 95 19.34 -21.05 -1.63
N PRO A 96 19.95 -21.10 -2.82
CA PRO A 96 20.60 -19.94 -3.43
C PRO A 96 19.58 -18.82 -3.72
N ILE A 97 20.08 -17.60 -3.92
CA ILE A 97 19.29 -16.45 -4.35
C ILE A 97 18.88 -16.65 -5.82
N ASP A 98 17.60 -16.50 -6.11
CA ASP A 98 17.04 -16.64 -7.47
C ASP A 98 16.87 -15.27 -8.13
N HIS A 99 16.16 -14.35 -7.47
CA HIS A 99 15.92 -13.02 -8.00
C HIS A 99 15.68 -11.99 -6.89
N TYR A 100 15.79 -10.71 -7.24
CA TYR A 100 15.48 -9.59 -6.37
C TYR A 100 14.10 -9.03 -6.65
N VAL A 101 13.45 -8.54 -5.60
CA VAL A 101 12.08 -8.06 -5.61
C VAL A 101 11.98 -6.75 -4.82
N PHE A 102 11.01 -5.93 -5.17
CA PHE A 102 10.61 -4.78 -4.36
C PHE A 102 9.31 -5.07 -3.58
N PRO A 103 9.33 -5.18 -2.24
CA PRO A 103 8.12 -5.32 -1.45
C PRO A 103 7.45 -3.96 -1.25
N PHE A 104 6.13 -3.93 -1.40
CA PHE A 104 5.33 -2.72 -1.16
C PHE A 104 4.09 -3.02 -0.32
N ARG A 105 3.66 -1.99 0.42
CA ARG A 105 2.42 -2.00 1.20
C ARG A 105 1.25 -1.54 0.33
N ALA A 106 0.03 -1.85 0.78
CA ALA A 106 -1.19 -1.32 0.19
C ALA A 106 -1.16 0.22 0.16
N GLU A 107 -1.83 0.79 -0.84
CA GLU A 107 -1.99 2.24 -1.07
C GLU A 107 -0.69 2.98 -1.41
N ARG A 108 0.36 2.24 -1.78
CA ARG A 108 1.60 2.83 -2.29
C ARG A 108 1.45 3.23 -3.76
N VAL A 109 1.92 4.42 -4.11
CA VAL A 109 2.11 4.84 -5.51
C VAL A 109 3.35 4.16 -6.07
N VAL A 110 3.21 3.53 -7.23
CA VAL A 110 4.29 2.76 -7.90
C VAL A 110 4.94 3.59 -9.00
N LEU A 111 4.11 4.23 -9.82
CA LEU A 111 4.51 5.02 -10.97
C LEU A 111 3.77 6.36 -10.94
N GLU A 112 4.48 7.44 -11.21
CA GLU A 112 3.93 8.78 -11.40
C GLU A 112 4.14 9.18 -12.87
N MET A 113 3.11 9.75 -13.49
CA MET A 113 3.20 10.26 -14.86
C MET A 113 2.77 11.73 -14.89
N GLY A 114 3.66 12.56 -15.42
CA GLY A 114 3.50 14.00 -15.50
C GLY A 114 3.77 14.49 -16.91
N GLY A 115 3.49 15.76 -17.15
CA GLY A 115 3.63 16.36 -18.46
C GLY A 115 2.50 17.31 -18.81
N ARG A 116 2.56 17.86 -20.02
CA ARG A 116 1.46 18.64 -20.62
C ARG A 116 0.51 17.68 -21.34
N CYS A 117 -0.20 16.87 -20.57
CA CYS A 117 -1.11 15.84 -21.11
C CYS A 117 -2.43 15.82 -20.33
N GLU A 118 -3.52 15.56 -21.05
CA GLU A 118 -4.84 15.40 -20.47
C GLU A 118 -5.09 13.94 -20.07
N LEU A 119 -6.05 13.71 -19.16
CA LEU A 119 -6.34 12.37 -18.64
C LEU A 119 -6.72 11.41 -19.77
N VAL A 120 -7.38 11.91 -20.82
CA VAL A 120 -7.86 11.11 -21.96
C VAL A 120 -6.71 10.40 -22.68
N GLU A 121 -5.64 11.12 -22.99
CA GLU A 121 -4.46 10.58 -23.67
C GLU A 121 -3.72 9.57 -22.78
N VAL A 122 -3.62 9.91 -21.50
CA VAL A 122 -2.87 9.15 -20.50
C VAL A 122 -3.60 7.86 -20.09
N TYR A 123 -4.93 7.86 -20.19
CA TYR A 123 -5.78 6.80 -19.67
C TYR A 123 -5.53 5.45 -20.36
N ASP A 124 -5.34 5.44 -21.68
CA ASP A 124 -5.10 4.21 -22.43
C ASP A 124 -3.76 3.57 -22.05
N VAL A 125 -2.72 4.38 -21.85
CA VAL A 125 -1.41 3.93 -21.39
C VAL A 125 -1.51 3.34 -19.98
N LEU A 126 -2.15 4.06 -19.06
CA LEU A 126 -2.34 3.59 -17.70
C LEU A 126 -3.17 2.30 -17.63
N LYS A 127 -4.19 2.16 -18.49
CA LYS A 127 -5.02 0.96 -18.58
C LYS A 127 -4.24 -0.22 -19.17
N ALA A 128 -3.34 0.02 -20.12
CA ALA A 128 -2.44 -1.01 -20.64
C ALA A 128 -1.47 -1.50 -19.55
N ILE A 129 -0.91 -0.59 -18.76
CA ILE A 129 -0.05 -0.90 -17.61
C ILE A 129 -0.84 -1.71 -16.57
N GLN A 130 -2.08 -1.30 -16.26
CA GLN A 130 -2.93 -1.97 -15.29
C GLN A 130 -3.21 -3.44 -15.63
N LYS A 131 -3.37 -3.75 -16.91
CA LYS A 131 -3.58 -5.14 -17.37
C LYS A 131 -2.34 -6.03 -17.23
N LYS A 132 -1.14 -5.45 -17.22
CA LYS A 132 0.12 -6.21 -17.12
C LYS A 132 0.55 -6.49 -15.68
N LEU A 133 0.17 -5.63 -14.73
CA LEU A 133 0.58 -5.78 -13.35
C LEU A 133 -0.19 -6.92 -12.68
N GLY A 134 0.54 -7.84 -12.04
CA GLY A 134 -0.02 -9.00 -11.34
C GLY A 134 -0.72 -8.69 -10.01
N PHE A 135 -1.08 -7.42 -9.75
CA PHE A 135 -1.75 -7.01 -8.52
C PHE A 135 -2.80 -5.93 -8.78
N ARG A 136 -3.80 -5.86 -7.89
CA ARG A 136 -4.89 -4.90 -8.01
C ARG A 136 -4.40 -3.49 -7.81
N THR A 137 -4.71 -2.65 -8.78
CA THR A 137 -4.19 -1.29 -8.90
C THR A 137 -5.29 -0.35 -9.33
N ARG A 138 -5.09 0.94 -9.05
CA ARG A 138 -6.02 2.02 -9.35
C ARG A 138 -5.27 3.21 -9.92
N ILE A 139 -5.91 3.88 -10.87
CA ILE A 139 -5.46 5.15 -11.40
C ILE A 139 -5.96 6.25 -10.45
N ILE A 140 -5.09 7.20 -10.11
CA ILE A 140 -5.41 8.29 -9.19
C ILE A 140 -4.93 9.64 -9.74
N THR A 141 -5.74 10.66 -9.49
CA THR A 141 -5.43 12.09 -9.64
C THR A 141 -5.63 12.75 -8.27
N HIS A 142 -5.09 13.95 -8.07
CA HIS A 142 -5.29 14.72 -6.83
C HIS A 142 -6.76 14.82 -6.41
N ASP A 143 -7.65 15.17 -7.36
CA ASP A 143 -9.09 15.28 -7.09
C ASP A 143 -9.71 13.94 -6.72
N SER A 144 -9.32 12.85 -7.41
CA SER A 144 -9.82 11.51 -7.11
C SER A 144 -9.41 11.02 -5.71
N VAL A 145 -8.21 11.40 -5.25
CA VAL A 145 -7.75 11.09 -3.88
C VAL A 145 -8.57 11.88 -2.87
N ARG A 146 -8.73 13.19 -3.08
CA ARG A 146 -9.53 14.05 -2.20
C ARG A 146 -10.97 13.56 -2.08
N GLN A 147 -11.64 13.31 -3.20
CA GLN A 147 -13.01 12.79 -3.23
C GLN A 147 -13.14 11.45 -2.50
N ARG A 148 -12.12 10.59 -2.58
CA ARG A 148 -12.11 9.32 -1.85
C ARG A 148 -12.00 9.53 -0.34
N GLU A 149 -11.10 10.41 0.11
CA GLU A 149 -10.95 10.73 1.53
C GLU A 149 -12.23 11.36 2.10
N GLU A 150 -12.85 12.28 1.36
CA GLU A 150 -14.14 12.89 1.71
C GLU A 150 -15.25 11.84 1.77
N LYS A 151 -15.31 10.94 0.79
CA LYS A 151 -16.27 9.83 0.78
C LYS A 151 -16.07 8.87 1.95
N GLU A 152 -14.82 8.51 2.27
CA GLU A 152 -14.51 7.64 3.41
C GLU A 152 -14.93 8.28 4.74
N LYS A 153 -14.68 9.58 4.93
CA LYS A 153 -15.16 10.34 6.10
C LYS A 153 -16.68 10.40 6.16
N TRP A 154 -17.32 10.72 5.03
CA TRP A 154 -18.78 10.76 4.94
C TRP A 154 -19.39 9.39 5.29
N VAL A 155 -18.82 8.28 4.81
CA VAL A 155 -19.27 6.93 5.17
C VAL A 155 -19.06 6.65 6.65
N GLU A 156 -17.93 7.06 7.25
CA GLU A 156 -17.65 6.88 8.68
C GLU A 156 -18.63 7.68 9.57
N GLU A 157 -18.97 8.92 9.19
CA GLU A 157 -19.90 9.80 9.91
C GLU A 157 -21.37 9.39 9.77
N ASN A 158 -21.79 8.98 8.56
CA ASN A 158 -23.16 8.59 8.26
C ASN A 158 -23.43 7.09 8.51
N ASN A 159 -22.48 6.39 9.12
CA ASN A 159 -22.67 4.98 9.45
C ASN A 159 -23.71 4.82 10.57
N MET A 160 -24.92 4.41 10.20
CA MET A 160 -26.01 4.14 11.14
C MET A 160 -25.80 2.89 11.99
N ASN A 161 -24.86 2.01 11.63
CA ASN A 161 -24.64 0.78 12.37
C ASN A 161 -23.93 1.07 13.71
N PRO A 162 -24.55 0.76 14.87
CA PRO A 162 -23.93 0.98 16.18
C PRO A 162 -22.72 0.08 16.42
N PHE A 163 -22.67 -1.10 15.79
CA PHE A 163 -21.57 -2.06 15.92
C PHE A 163 -20.53 -1.88 14.83
N THR A 164 -19.67 -0.88 15.00
CA THR A 164 -18.48 -0.74 14.15
C THR A 164 -17.42 -1.77 14.51
N PHE A 165 -16.62 -2.22 13.54
CA PHE A 165 -15.53 -3.15 13.81
C PHE A 165 -14.57 -2.60 14.88
N LYS A 166 -14.25 -1.30 14.80
CA LYS A 166 -13.46 -0.59 15.81
C LYS A 166 -14.06 -0.73 17.21
N PHE A 167 -15.36 -0.51 17.35
CA PHE A 167 -16.06 -0.64 18.63
C PHE A 167 -16.01 -2.07 19.18
N CYS A 168 -16.30 -3.07 18.34
CA CYS A 168 -16.29 -4.48 18.75
C CYS A 168 -14.92 -4.93 19.26
N VAL A 169 -13.86 -4.54 18.54
CA VAL A 169 -12.47 -4.86 18.89
C VAL A 169 -12.04 -4.20 20.20
N GLN A 170 -12.34 -2.92 20.39
CA GLN A 170 -11.94 -2.17 21.58
C GLN A 170 -12.62 -2.66 22.85
N ASN A 171 -13.90 -3.02 22.76
CA ASN A 171 -14.70 -3.48 23.89
C ASN A 171 -14.65 -5.00 24.08
N ASN A 172 -13.85 -5.72 23.28
CA ASN A 172 -13.74 -7.19 23.29
C ASN A 172 -15.13 -7.87 23.30
N VAL A 173 -16.01 -7.40 22.42
CA VAL A 173 -17.40 -7.88 22.34
C VAL A 173 -17.39 -9.37 22.02
N LEU A 174 -18.16 -10.16 22.77
CA LEU A 174 -18.25 -11.62 22.63
C LEU A 174 -16.90 -12.35 22.72
N GLY A 175 -15.88 -11.74 23.35
CA GLY A 175 -14.55 -12.34 23.44
C GLY A 175 -13.80 -12.40 22.10
N CYS A 176 -14.12 -11.50 21.16
CA CYS A 176 -13.52 -11.47 19.82
C CYS A 176 -11.98 -11.38 19.85
N SER A 177 -11.37 -10.84 20.92
CA SER A 177 -9.92 -10.76 21.09
C SER A 177 -9.21 -12.11 20.97
N LYS A 178 -9.88 -13.24 21.23
CA LYS A 178 -9.29 -14.57 21.09
C LYS A 178 -8.95 -14.92 19.63
N TYR A 179 -9.68 -14.33 18.68
CA TYR A 179 -9.57 -14.63 17.25
C TYR A 179 -8.82 -13.55 16.48
N LEU A 180 -8.57 -12.39 17.08
CA LEU A 180 -7.96 -11.24 16.43
C LEU A 180 -6.44 -11.24 16.60
N ASN A 181 -5.75 -10.79 15.55
CA ASN A 181 -4.32 -10.55 15.57
C ASN A 181 -4.01 -9.14 16.10
N ARG A 182 -2.77 -8.92 16.55
CA ARG A 182 -2.28 -7.61 17.00
C ARG A 182 -2.49 -6.50 15.97
N TYR A 183 -2.39 -6.81 14.68
CA TYR A 183 -2.56 -5.83 13.60
C TYR A 183 -4.02 -5.39 13.41
N ASP A 184 -5.00 -6.22 13.79
CA ASP A 184 -6.41 -5.88 13.69
C ASP A 184 -6.78 -4.75 14.65
N TYR A 185 -6.13 -4.70 15.82
CA TYR A 185 -6.20 -3.58 16.77
C TYR A 185 -5.62 -2.28 16.24
N MET A 186 -4.73 -2.37 15.24
CA MET A 186 -4.05 -1.22 14.67
C MET A 186 -4.82 -0.66 13.47
N TRP A 187 -5.37 -1.55 12.64
CA TRP A 187 -5.94 -1.19 11.34
C TRP A 187 -7.47 -1.36 11.27
N PHE A 188 -8.09 -1.91 12.31
CA PHE A 188 -9.54 -2.03 12.47
C PHE A 188 -10.25 -2.62 11.23
N GLY A 189 -9.70 -3.71 10.68
CA GLY A 189 -10.32 -4.44 9.57
C GLY A 189 -10.21 -3.74 8.21
N LYS A 190 -9.50 -2.61 8.11
CA LYS A 190 -9.26 -1.94 6.81
C LYS A 190 -8.37 -2.75 5.86
N TYR A 191 -7.52 -3.62 6.41
CA TYR A 191 -6.73 -4.58 5.64
C TYR A 191 -6.84 -5.95 6.28
N LEU A 192 -6.80 -6.98 5.44
CA LEU A 192 -6.81 -8.39 5.80
C LEU A 192 -5.42 -9.00 5.60
#